data_AF-A0A6V8KV16-F1
#
_entry.id   AF-A0A6V8KV16-F1
#
_cell.length_a   1.000
_cell.length_b   1.000
_cell.length_c   1.000
_cell.angle_alpha   90.00
_cell.angle_beta   90.00
_cell.angle_gamma   90.00
#
_symmetry.space_group_name_H-M   'P 1'
#
loop_
_entity.id
_entity.type
_entity.pdbx_description
1 polymer ?
#
loop_
_entity_poly.entity_id
_entity_poly.type
_entity_poly.pdbx_seq_one_letter_code
_entity_poly.pdbx_strand_id
1 'polypeptide(L)'
;MFLQMILPHHRQGVELAGLGHAKAGRAELVELAAAIEVTQEDEVELMAGILAGSGAPESAPAPAGGEDPHAAHGGLPGTSEQQVTALRESTGAEFERRFLNTMMAHQGDAIQLAKMEAASGAYQRLVDLARRIEQSRTAQIEQMQKLLDATPR
;
A
#
# COMPACT_ATOMS: atom_id res chain seq x y z
N MET A 1 -12.12 3.74 11.97
CA MET A 1 -12.24 3.60 10.51
C MET A 1 -10.89 3.71 9.80
N PHE A 2 -10.18 4.85 9.83
CA PHE A 2 -8.90 4.97 9.13
C PHE A 2 -7.93 3.79 9.37
N LEU A 3 -7.54 3.54 10.63
CA LEU A 3 -6.63 2.43 10.97
C LEU A 3 -7.14 1.05 10.51
N GLN A 4 -8.45 0.82 10.60
CA GLN A 4 -9.10 -0.43 10.22
C GLN A 4 -9.18 -0.65 8.70
N MET A 5 -9.02 0.41 7.92
CA MET A 5 -8.93 0.37 6.46
C MET A 5 -7.47 0.30 6.01
N ILE A 6 -6.60 1.11 6.62
CA ILE A 6 -5.23 1.25 6.14
C ILE A 6 -4.29 0.14 6.64
N LEU A 7 -4.57 -0.49 7.78
CA LEU A 7 -3.80 -1.63 8.27
C LEU A 7 -3.83 -2.85 7.33
N PRO A 8 -4.99 -3.40 6.91
CA PRO A 8 -5.00 -4.51 5.96
C PRO A 8 -4.38 -4.12 4.61
N HIS A 9 -4.59 -2.88 4.17
CA HIS A 9 -3.95 -2.34 2.96
C HIS A 9 -2.41 -2.33 3.09
N HIS A 10 -1.85 -1.91 4.22
CA HIS A 10 -0.39 -1.94 4.39
C HIS A 10 0.17 -3.35 4.44
N ARG A 11 -0.56 -4.31 5.03
CA ARG A 11 -0.14 -5.73 5.00
C ARG A 11 -0.05 -6.27 3.57
N GLN A 12 -1.02 -5.94 2.71
CA GLN A 12 -0.91 -6.27 1.28
C GLN A 12 0.26 -5.53 0.61
N GLY A 13 0.52 -4.28 0.98
CA GLY A 13 1.68 -3.52 0.51
C GLY A 13 3.03 -4.14 0.88
N VAL A 14 3.18 -4.66 2.10
CA VAL A 14 4.35 -5.44 2.55
C VAL A 14 4.51 -6.68 1.68
N GLU A 15 3.43 -7.42 1.44
CA GLU A 15 3.47 -8.62 0.60
C GLU A 15 3.92 -8.31 -0.84
N LEU A 16 3.33 -7.28 -1.45
CA LEU A 16 3.71 -6.82 -2.79
C LEU A 16 5.18 -6.40 -2.83
N ALA A 17 5.63 -5.61 -1.85
CA ALA A 17 7.01 -5.15 -1.75
C ALA A 17 7.99 -6.33 -1.63
N GLY A 18 7.67 -7.35 -0.82
CA GLY A 18 8.46 -8.57 -0.70
C GLY A 18 8.60 -9.33 -2.03
N LEU A 19 7.56 -9.34 -2.89
CA LEU A 19 7.68 -9.89 -4.25
C LEU A 19 8.69 -9.08 -5.08
N GLY A 20 8.63 -7.75 -5.00
CA GLY A 20 9.56 -6.85 -5.69
C GLY A 20 11.00 -7.10 -5.28
N HIS A 21 11.25 -7.17 -3.97
CA HIS A 21 12.55 -7.45 -3.38
C HIS A 21 13.09 -8.83 -3.83
N ALA A 22 12.25 -9.86 -3.84
CA ALA A 22 12.67 -11.22 -4.16
C ALA A 22 12.87 -11.51 -5.66
N LYS A 23 12.12 -10.84 -6.54
CA LYS A 23 12.03 -11.23 -7.97
C LYS A 23 12.55 -10.19 -8.95
N ALA A 24 12.76 -8.93 -8.56
CA ALA A 24 13.28 -7.92 -9.47
C ALA A 24 14.73 -8.24 -9.88
N GLY A 25 15.06 -7.94 -11.14
CA GLY A 25 16.42 -8.09 -11.68
C GLY A 25 17.24 -6.80 -11.60
N ARG A 26 16.58 -5.63 -11.62
CA ARG A 26 17.23 -4.33 -11.45
C ARG A 26 17.51 -4.03 -9.98
N ALA A 27 18.77 -3.74 -9.66
CA ALA A 27 19.21 -3.43 -8.30
C ALA A 27 18.42 -2.24 -7.71
N GLU A 28 18.17 -1.20 -8.51
CA GLU A 28 17.42 -0.03 -8.09
C GLU A 28 15.96 -0.37 -7.70
N LEU A 29 15.37 -1.38 -8.35
CA LEU A 29 14.01 -1.84 -8.03
C LEU A 29 14.00 -2.72 -6.79
N VAL A 30 15.01 -3.58 -6.62
CA VAL A 30 15.20 -4.39 -5.41
C VAL A 30 15.34 -3.49 -4.18
N GLU A 31 16.20 -2.47 -4.25
CA GLU A 31 16.43 -1.52 -3.17
C GLU A 31 15.17 -0.73 -2.81
N LEU A 32 14.45 -0.23 -3.82
CA LEU A 32 13.20 0.47 -3.61
C LEU A 32 12.14 -0.43 -2.95
N ALA A 33 11.99 -1.66 -3.44
CA ALA A 33 11.03 -2.60 -2.90
C ALA A 33 11.35 -2.95 -1.43
N ALA A 34 12.61 -3.23 -1.11
CA ALA A 34 13.05 -3.50 0.27
C ALA A 34 12.82 -2.29 1.20
N ALA A 35 13.09 -1.07 0.74
CA ALA A 35 12.83 0.14 1.51
C ALA A 35 11.33 0.36 1.78
N ILE A 36 10.49 0.05 0.80
CA ILE A 36 9.03 0.11 0.97
C ILE A 36 8.57 -0.97 1.97
N GLU A 37 9.04 -2.21 1.83
CA GLU A 37 8.72 -3.32 2.73
C GLU A 37 8.95 -2.93 4.19
N VAL A 38 10.17 -2.49 4.54
CA VAL A 38 10.53 -2.06 5.90
C VAL A 38 9.65 -0.91 6.38
N THR A 39 9.44 0.12 5.55
CA THR A 39 8.61 1.27 5.93
C THR A 39 7.19 0.84 6.27
N GLN A 40 6.60 -0.05 5.47
CA GLN A 40 5.22 -0.50 5.68
C GLN A 40 5.11 -1.47 6.85
N GLU A 41 6.13 -2.29 7.13
CA GLU A 41 6.18 -3.14 8.33
C GLU A 41 6.15 -2.31 9.61
N ASP A 42 6.97 -1.26 9.70
CA ASP A 42 6.98 -0.33 10.84
C ASP A 42 5.62 0.34 11.04
N GLU A 43 4.99 0.76 9.93
CA GLU A 43 3.64 1.36 9.95
C GLU A 43 2.57 0.34 10.37
N VAL A 44 2.67 -0.93 9.93
CA VAL A 44 1.78 -2.02 10.35
C VAL A 44 1.89 -2.25 11.85
N GLU A 45 3.10 -2.33 12.40
CA GLU A 45 3.31 -2.53 13.84
C GLU A 45 2.70 -1.38 14.65
N LEU A 46 2.96 -0.13 14.24
CA LEU A 46 2.40 1.05 14.88
C LEU A 46 0.87 1.02 14.89
N MET A 47 0.24 0.76 13.73
CA MET A 47 -1.21 0.77 13.59
C MET A 47 -1.88 -0.37 14.36
N ALA A 48 -1.31 -1.58 14.29
CA ALA A 48 -1.78 -2.73 15.05
C ALA A 48 -1.69 -2.48 16.56
N GLY A 49 -0.59 -1.88 17.03
CA GLY A 49 -0.43 -1.49 18.44
C GLY A 49 -1.48 -0.48 18.92
N ILE A 50 -1.82 0.52 18.09
CA ILE A 50 -2.88 1.50 18.41
C ILE A 50 -4.26 0.82 18.51
N LEU A 51 -4.59 -0.08 17.57
CA LEU A 51 -5.86 -0.81 17.58
C LEU A 51 -5.96 -1.75 18.80
N ALA A 52 -4.90 -2.52 19.07
CA ALA A 52 -4.84 -3.39 20.24
C ALA A 52 -4.99 -2.61 21.56
N GLY A 53 -4.28 -1.50 21.71
CA GLY A 53 -4.36 -0.65 22.90
C GLY A 53 -5.72 0.03 23.11
N SER A 54 -6.51 0.18 22.05
CA SER A 54 -7.88 0.72 22.12
C SER A 54 -8.97 -0.36 22.18
N GLY A 55 -8.60 -1.65 22.08
CA GLY A 55 -9.55 -2.76 22.01
C GLY A 55 -10.39 -2.79 20.74
N ALA A 56 -9.97 -2.07 19.70
CA ALA A 56 -10.66 -2.03 18.41
C ALA A 56 -10.22 -3.21 17.52
N PRO A 57 -11.11 -3.77 16.69
CA PRO A 57 -10.73 -4.81 15.74
C PRO A 57 -9.78 -4.24 14.68
N GLU A 58 -8.91 -5.10 14.14
CA GLU A 58 -7.88 -4.72 13.16
C GLU A 58 -8.43 -4.35 11.77
N SER A 59 -9.65 -4.81 11.46
CA SER A 59 -10.33 -4.52 10.21
C SER A 59 -11.73 -3.99 10.46
N ALA A 60 -12.24 -3.24 9.49
CA ALA A 60 -13.64 -2.84 9.50
C ALA A 60 -14.50 -4.09 9.26
N PRO A 61 -15.69 -4.20 9.90
CA PRO A 61 -16.63 -5.25 9.57
C PRO A 61 -17.00 -5.15 8.09
N ALA A 62 -17.06 -6.30 7.41
CA ALA A 62 -17.47 -6.35 6.01
C ALA A 62 -18.86 -5.73 5.85
N PRO A 63 -19.11 -4.93 4.79
CA PRO A 63 -20.44 -4.38 4.54
C PRO A 63 -21.43 -5.54 4.34
N ALA A 64 -22.63 -5.38 4.92
CA ALA A 64 -23.71 -6.35 4.76
C ALA A 64 -24.13 -6.37 3.27
N GLY A 65 -23.70 -7.40 2.54
CA GLY A 65 -23.97 -7.53 1.11
C GLY A 65 -22.80 -8.02 0.25
N GLY A 66 -21.59 -8.17 0.82
CA GLY A 66 -20.42 -8.64 0.06
C GLY A 66 -19.88 -7.61 -0.93
N GLU A 67 -20.27 -6.34 -0.77
CA GLU A 67 -19.73 -5.23 -1.54
C GLU A 67 -18.27 -4.97 -1.13
N ASP A 68 -17.45 -4.52 -2.08
CA ASP A 68 -16.08 -4.12 -1.80
C ASP A 68 -16.09 -2.93 -0.81
N PRO A 69 -15.44 -3.03 0.36
CA PRO A 69 -15.36 -1.93 1.30
C PRO A 69 -14.74 -0.65 0.70
N HIS A 70 -13.94 -0.77 -0.38
CA HIS A 70 -13.47 0.38 -1.15
C HIS A 70 -14.58 1.05 -1.97
N ALA A 71 -15.49 0.27 -2.56
CA ALA A 71 -16.62 0.79 -3.34
C ALA A 71 -17.63 1.56 -2.48
N ALA A 72 -17.84 1.13 -1.23
CA ALA A 72 -18.72 1.79 -0.28
C ALA A 72 -18.26 3.22 0.09
N HIS A 73 -16.99 3.56 -0.18
CA HIS A 73 -16.40 4.88 0.08
C HIS A 73 -15.96 5.63 -1.18
N GLY A 74 -16.36 5.16 -2.37
CA GLY A 74 -15.99 5.79 -3.65
C GLY A 74 -14.50 5.70 -3.97
N GLY A 75 -13.76 4.80 -3.32
CA GLY A 75 -12.37 4.50 -3.61
C GLY A 75 -12.22 3.64 -4.86
N LEU A 76 -11.03 3.65 -5.45
CA LEU A 76 -10.67 2.68 -6.48
C LEU A 76 -10.72 1.26 -5.88
N PRO A 77 -11.08 0.23 -6.67
CA PRO A 77 -10.98 -1.15 -6.21
C PRO A 77 -9.51 -1.41 -5.86
N GLY A 78 -9.26 -1.86 -4.63
CA GLY A 78 -7.92 -2.17 -4.15
C GLY A 78 -7.24 -3.24 -5.01
N THR A 79 -5.95 -3.48 -4.77
CA THR A 79 -5.23 -4.51 -5.52
C THR A 79 -5.88 -5.87 -5.31
N SER A 80 -6.38 -6.48 -6.38
CA SER A 80 -7.15 -7.72 -6.28
C SER A 80 -6.26 -8.95 -6.17
N GLU A 81 -6.77 -10.03 -5.57
CA GLU A 81 -6.06 -11.32 -5.50
C GLU A 81 -5.61 -11.85 -6.88
N GLN A 82 -6.39 -11.57 -7.93
CA GLN A 82 -6.03 -11.92 -9.30
C GLN A 82 -4.82 -11.12 -9.78
N GLN A 83 -4.72 -9.83 -9.43
CA GLN A 83 -3.55 -9.01 -9.75
C GLN A 83 -2.31 -9.49 -8.97
N VAL A 84 -2.45 -9.81 -7.68
CA VAL A 84 -1.34 -10.37 -6.88
C VAL A 84 -0.89 -11.71 -7.47
N THR A 85 -1.81 -12.58 -7.85
CA THR A 85 -1.49 -13.88 -8.47
C THR A 85 -0.76 -13.71 -9.80
N ALA A 86 -1.26 -12.85 -10.69
CA ALA A 86 -0.59 -12.54 -11.96
C ALA A 86 0.82 -11.97 -11.75
N LEU A 87 1.02 -11.17 -10.70
CA LEU A 87 2.32 -10.65 -10.34
C LEU A 87 3.27 -11.76 -9.88
N ARG A 88 2.82 -12.68 -9.00
CA ARG A 88 3.62 -13.83 -8.54
C ARG A 88 4.08 -14.72 -9.69
N GLU A 89 3.22 -14.93 -10.69
CA GLU A 89 3.48 -15.78 -11.86
C GLU A 89 4.39 -15.11 -12.91
N SER A 90 4.40 -13.78 -12.97
CA SER A 90 5.26 -13.06 -13.91
C SER A 90 6.75 -13.15 -13.55
N THR A 91 7.63 -12.96 -14.55
CA THR A 91 9.09 -13.00 -14.39
C THR A 91 9.79 -11.95 -15.25
N GLY A 92 11.07 -11.68 -14.97
CA GLY A 92 11.92 -10.79 -15.76
C GLY A 92 11.33 -9.38 -15.95
N ALA A 93 11.54 -8.79 -17.12
CA ALA A 93 11.05 -7.44 -17.43
C ALA A 93 9.52 -7.29 -17.36
N GLU A 94 8.77 -8.38 -17.61
CA GLU A 94 7.32 -8.36 -17.45
C GLU A 94 6.94 -8.20 -15.97
N PHE A 95 7.59 -8.96 -15.08
CA PHE A 95 7.40 -8.84 -13.64
C PHE A 95 7.65 -7.41 -13.17
N GLU A 96 8.78 -6.83 -13.55
CA GLU A 96 9.14 -5.49 -13.07
C GLU A 96 8.14 -4.42 -13.54
N ARG A 97 7.68 -4.51 -14.80
CA ARG A 97 6.63 -3.61 -15.29
C ARG A 97 5.32 -3.79 -14.54
N ARG A 98 4.90 -5.04 -14.30
CA ARG A 98 3.66 -5.32 -13.55
C ARG A 98 3.78 -4.84 -12.11
N PHE A 99 4.87 -5.15 -11.43
CA PHE A 99 5.17 -4.72 -10.07
C PHE A 99 5.08 -3.20 -9.95
N LEU A 100 5.79 -2.45 -10.79
CA LEU A 100 5.78 -0.99 -10.75
C LEU A 100 4.36 -0.41 -10.92
N ASN A 101 3.60 -0.91 -11.90
CA ASN A 101 2.23 -0.43 -12.12
C ASN A 101 1.29 -0.77 -10.95
N THR A 102 1.33 -2.02 -10.48
CA THR A 102 0.52 -2.48 -9.34
C THR A 102 0.86 -1.69 -8.08
N MET A 103 2.15 -1.53 -7.78
CA MET A 103 2.60 -0.87 -6.57
C MET A 103 2.29 0.63 -6.60
N MET A 104 2.44 1.32 -7.76
CA MET A 104 2.00 2.70 -7.90
C MET A 104 0.50 2.89 -7.67
N ALA A 105 -0.33 2.01 -8.22
CA ALA A 105 -1.78 2.03 -7.99
C ALA A 105 -2.12 1.84 -6.51
N HIS A 106 -1.52 0.83 -5.88
CA HIS A 106 -1.67 0.55 -4.45
C HIS A 106 -1.22 1.74 -3.57
N GLN A 107 -0.12 2.41 -3.91
CA GLN A 107 0.27 3.64 -3.20
C GLN A 107 -0.72 4.79 -3.40
N GLY A 108 -1.36 4.88 -4.56
CA GLY A 108 -2.43 5.84 -4.83
C GLY A 108 -3.63 5.65 -3.91
N ASP A 109 -4.02 4.40 -3.63
CA ASP A 109 -5.13 4.08 -2.73
C ASP A 109 -4.79 4.47 -1.28
N ALA A 110 -3.57 4.19 -0.81
CA ALA A 110 -3.09 4.64 0.49
C ALA A 110 -3.11 6.18 0.62
N ILE A 111 -2.74 6.92 -0.44
CA ILE A 111 -2.81 8.38 -0.46
C ILE A 111 -4.25 8.87 -0.31
N GLN A 112 -5.21 8.24 -0.98
CA GLN A 112 -6.63 8.62 -0.85
C GLN A 112 -7.14 8.42 0.58
N LEU A 113 -6.85 7.26 1.18
CA LEU A 113 -7.19 6.97 2.58
C LEU A 113 -6.55 7.98 3.54
N ALA A 114 -5.26 8.28 3.34
CA ALA A 114 -4.52 9.25 4.11
C ALA A 114 -5.12 10.67 4.01
N LYS A 115 -5.48 11.12 2.80
CA LYS A 115 -6.10 12.44 2.60
C LYS A 115 -7.44 12.58 3.31
N MET A 116 -8.26 11.52 3.33
CA MET A 116 -9.53 11.54 4.05
C MET A 116 -9.34 11.73 5.56
N GLU A 117 -8.41 10.98 6.17
CA GLU A 117 -8.07 11.14 7.59
C GLU A 117 -7.42 12.50 7.86
N ALA A 118 -6.50 12.97 6.99
CA ALA A 118 -5.84 14.25 7.17
C ALA A 118 -6.80 15.45 7.08
N ALA A 119 -7.90 15.32 6.34
CA ALA A 119 -8.91 16.37 6.16
C ALA A 119 -9.97 16.39 7.25
N SER A 120 -10.33 15.23 7.83
CA SER A 120 -11.51 15.10 8.70
C SER A 120 -11.26 14.37 10.02
N GLY A 121 -10.04 13.88 10.25
CA GLY A 121 -9.65 13.14 11.44
C GLY A 121 -9.69 13.99 12.70
N ALA A 122 -10.28 13.45 13.78
CA ALA A 122 -10.39 14.14 15.06
C ALA A 122 -9.17 13.94 15.97
N TYR A 123 -8.37 12.90 15.73
CA TYR A 123 -7.23 12.56 16.59
C TYR A 123 -5.91 12.98 15.94
N GLN A 124 -5.27 14.01 16.50
CA GLN A 124 -4.09 14.64 15.87
C GLN A 124 -2.96 13.65 15.53
N ARG A 125 -2.71 12.64 16.38
CA ARG A 125 -1.67 11.65 16.08
C ARG A 125 -1.98 10.81 14.84
N LEU A 126 -3.26 10.54 14.55
CA LEU A 126 -3.67 9.81 13.34
C LEU A 126 -3.62 10.72 12.11
N VAL A 127 -4.01 11.98 12.27
CA VAL A 127 -3.82 13.02 11.22
C VAL A 127 -2.35 13.16 10.84
N ASP A 128 -1.44 13.16 11.82
CA ASP A 128 0.00 13.25 11.56
C ASP A 128 0.55 11.99 10.90
N LEU A 129 0.07 10.80 11.29
CA LEU A 129 0.40 9.54 10.62
C LEU A 129 -0.07 9.56 9.16
N ALA A 130 -1.32 9.96 8.91
CA ALA A 130 -1.88 10.05 7.58
C ALA A 130 -1.05 10.97 6.66
N ARG A 131 -0.66 12.16 7.15
CA ARG A 131 0.21 13.06 6.38
C ARG A 131 1.57 12.46 6.04
N ARG A 132 2.18 11.69 6.96
CA ARG A 132 3.44 10.97 6.68
C ARG A 132 3.27 9.89 5.62
N ILE A 133 2.17 9.15 5.67
CA ILE A 133 1.84 8.14 4.66
C ILE A 133 1.66 8.82 3.29
N GLU A 134 0.86 9.89 3.20
CA GLU A 134 0.65 10.64 1.96
C GLU A 134 1.99 11.08 1.34
N GLN A 135 2.87 11.69 2.14
CA GLN A 135 4.18 12.17 1.69
C GLN A 135 5.08 11.04 1.20
N SER A 136 5.21 9.97 1.99
CA SER A 136 6.07 8.83 1.63
C SER A 136 5.58 8.13 0.36
N ARG A 137 4.26 7.91 0.23
CA ARG A 137 3.66 7.25 -0.94
C ARG A 137 3.80 8.08 -2.20
N THR A 138 3.68 9.40 -2.09
CA THR A 138 3.90 10.31 -3.21
C THR A 138 5.33 10.20 -3.73
N ALA A 139 6.32 10.25 -2.82
CA ALA A 139 7.73 10.11 -3.20
C ALA A 139 8.05 8.73 -3.80
N GLN A 140 7.48 7.66 -3.26
CA GLN A 140 7.64 6.30 -3.78
C GLN A 140 7.06 6.16 -5.19
N ILE A 141 5.88 6.75 -5.46
CA ILE A 141 5.29 6.79 -6.82
C ILE A 141 6.24 7.49 -7.79
N GLU A 142 6.81 8.63 -7.41
CA GLU A 142 7.76 9.35 -8.27
C GLU A 142 9.02 8.53 -8.58
N GLN A 143 9.53 7.77 -7.61
CA GLN A 143 10.66 6.87 -7.81
C GLN A 143 10.29 5.70 -8.74
N MET A 144 9.14 5.09 -8.53
CA MET A 144 8.63 4.01 -9.39
C MET A 144 8.38 4.48 -10.82
N GLN A 145 7.85 5.69 -11.02
CA GLN A 145 7.64 6.25 -12.35
C GLN A 145 8.98 6.43 -13.09
N LYS A 146 10.02 6.96 -12.41
CA LYS A 146 11.37 7.06 -12.98
C LYS A 146 11.93 5.70 -13.39
N LEU A 147 11.72 4.67 -12.56
CA LEU A 147 12.13 3.30 -12.89
C LEU A 147 11.32 2.71 -14.04
N LEU A 148 10.05 3.07 -14.19
CA LEU A 148 9.22 2.60 -15.29
C LEU A 148 9.62 3.24 -16.63
N ASP A 149 9.99 4.52 -16.60
CA ASP A 149 10.41 5.30 -17.77
C ASP A 149 11.85 4.98 -18.20
N ALA A 150 12.70 4.53 -17.26
CA ALA A 150 14.02 4.03 -17.56
C ALA A 150 13.94 2.76 -18.42
N THR A 151 14.61 2.75 -19.57
CA THR A 151 14.63 1.59 -20.48
C THR A 151 15.12 0.34 -19.74
N PRO A 152 14.37 -0.79 -19.79
CA PRO A 152 14.86 -2.06 -19.25
C PRO A 152 16.20 -2.40 -19.92
N ARG A 153 17.23 -2.70 -19.12
CA ARG A 153 18.53 -3.16 -19.64
C ARG A 153 18.42 -4.59 -20.16
#